data_AF-A0A8J3DZ86-F1
#
_entry.id   AF-A0A8J3DZ86-F1
#
_cell.length_a   1.000
_cell.length_b   1.000
_cell.length_c   1.000
_cell.angle_alpha   90.00
_cell.angle_beta   90.00
_cell.angle_gamma   90.00
#
_symmetry.space_group_name_H-M   'P 1'
#
loop_
_entity.id
_entity.type
_entity.pdbx_description
1 polymer ?
#
loop_
_entity_poly.entity_id
_entity_poly.type
_entity_poly.pdbx_seq_one_letter_code
_entity_poly.pdbx_strand_id
1 'polypeptide(L)'
;MNQRLQKAVLNNISWCSFVCDTHEIKQTATENLWGTLSKAPAFYPDLITKNSHVTENDVWGFINNRKVGSIKDSFATLNLSAMGFKVLLEAEWIYHEPLSERESTEPLQWQIIAAETELSKWTALQGSTNSLKPSLLKRPEIKFFLREKKEGIEGFIANAGAGVIGVSNVFSSGVTSDNLWTDIVKELSVIFPDTPLVGYEHSEALHEARRAGWSSLGPLQIWVSRNL
;
A
#
# COMPACT_ATOMS: atom_id res chain seq x y z
N MET A 1 20.17 -7.45 4.38
CA MET A 1 18.93 -6.70 4.08
C MET A 1 17.84 -7.18 5.03
N ASN A 2 17.07 -6.28 5.65
CA ASN A 2 15.99 -6.65 6.56
C ASN A 2 14.93 -7.48 5.79
N GLN A 3 14.78 -8.76 6.12
CA GLN A 3 13.89 -9.68 5.40
C GLN A 3 12.43 -9.22 5.47
N ARG A 4 12.00 -8.60 6.58
CA ARG A 4 10.64 -8.05 6.73
C ARG A 4 10.40 -6.88 5.79
N LEU A 5 11.37 -5.96 5.69
CA LEU A 5 11.31 -4.84 4.75
C LEU A 5 11.23 -5.34 3.31
N GLN A 6 12.05 -6.34 2.94
CA GLN A 6 11.98 -6.89 1.59
C GLN A 6 10.60 -7.49 1.26
N LYS A 7 9.99 -8.22 2.21
CA LYS A 7 8.63 -8.75 2.04
C LYS A 7 7.61 -7.62 1.89
N ALA A 8 7.72 -6.54 2.66
CA ALA A 8 6.83 -5.37 2.54
C ALA A 8 6.92 -4.71 1.16
N VAL A 9 8.15 -4.51 0.64
CA VAL A 9 8.38 -3.96 -0.70
C VAL A 9 7.81 -4.86 -1.79
N LEU A 10 8.08 -6.17 -1.72
CA LEU A 10 7.55 -7.13 -2.70
C LEU A 10 6.02 -7.21 -2.66
N ASN A 11 5.42 -7.19 -1.46
CA ASN A 11 3.97 -7.15 -1.31
C ASN A 11 3.38 -5.87 -1.90
N ASN A 12 4.00 -4.71 -1.70
CA ASN A 12 3.57 -3.45 -2.30
C ASN A 12 3.68 -3.45 -3.84
N ILE A 13 4.73 -4.06 -4.39
CA ILE A 13 4.87 -4.25 -5.84
C ILE A 13 3.74 -5.14 -6.37
N SER A 14 3.42 -6.24 -5.69
CA SER A 14 2.29 -7.10 -6.07
C SER A 14 0.97 -6.33 -6.07
N TRP A 15 0.71 -5.51 -5.04
CA TRP A 15 -0.46 -4.63 -5.02
C TRP A 15 -0.51 -3.66 -6.20
N CYS A 16 0.58 -2.92 -6.45
CA CYS A 16 0.64 -1.99 -7.58
C CYS A 16 0.49 -2.70 -8.93
N SER A 17 1.05 -3.91 -9.05
CA SER A 17 0.93 -4.76 -10.23
C SER A 17 -0.51 -5.19 -10.47
N PHE A 18 -1.21 -5.66 -9.44
CA PHE A 18 -2.63 -6.03 -9.56
C PHE A 18 -3.49 -4.86 -9.99
N VAL A 19 -3.26 -3.66 -9.44
CA VAL A 19 -3.98 -2.46 -9.86
C VAL A 19 -3.65 -2.13 -11.31
N CYS A 20 -2.39 -2.12 -11.72
CA CYS A 20 -2.00 -1.86 -13.11
C CYS A 20 -2.60 -2.87 -14.10
N ASP A 21 -2.67 -4.16 -13.74
CA ASP A 21 -3.30 -5.20 -14.56
C ASP A 21 -4.78 -4.88 -14.85
N THR A 22 -5.51 -4.34 -13.87
CA THR A 22 -6.93 -3.98 -14.07
C THR A 22 -7.15 -2.82 -15.04
N HIS A 23 -6.08 -2.09 -15.36
CA HIS A 23 -6.06 -1.03 -16.37
C HIS A 23 -5.32 -1.45 -17.65
N GLU A 24 -5.01 -2.74 -17.78
CA GLU A 24 -4.30 -3.30 -18.94
C GLU A 24 -2.93 -2.65 -19.19
N ILE A 25 -2.31 -2.12 -18.12
CA ILE A 25 -1.02 -1.45 -18.20
C ILE A 25 0.09 -2.50 -18.19
N LYS A 26 0.86 -2.54 -19.28
CA LYS A 26 2.05 -3.39 -19.38
C LYS A 26 3.09 -2.96 -18.36
N GLN A 27 3.69 -3.94 -17.71
CA GLN A 27 4.71 -3.76 -16.67
C GLN A 27 5.99 -4.49 -17.07
N THR A 28 7.11 -4.10 -16.47
CA THR A 28 8.39 -4.78 -16.61
C THR A 28 9.16 -4.72 -15.30
N ALA A 29 10.12 -5.61 -15.13
CA ALA A 29 10.97 -5.66 -13.96
C ALA A 29 12.38 -6.09 -14.33
N THR A 30 13.34 -5.56 -13.59
CA THR A 30 14.71 -6.06 -13.50
C THR A 30 14.92 -6.68 -12.12
N GLU A 31 16.15 -7.06 -11.80
CA GLU A 31 16.53 -7.42 -10.44
C GLU A 31 16.23 -6.27 -9.45
N ASN A 32 16.52 -5.04 -9.88
CA ASN A 32 16.57 -3.83 -9.05
C ASN A 32 15.28 -3.00 -9.05
N LEU A 33 14.50 -3.06 -10.12
CA LEU A 33 13.37 -2.16 -10.35
C LEU A 33 12.14 -2.92 -10.84
N TRP A 34 10.96 -2.45 -10.46
CA TRP A 34 9.69 -2.75 -11.13
C TRP A 34 9.12 -1.44 -11.68
N GLY A 35 8.41 -1.50 -12.81
CA GLY A 35 7.70 -0.31 -13.30
C GLY A 35 6.75 -0.58 -14.45
N THR A 36 5.94 0.41 -14.76
CA THR A 36 4.97 0.41 -15.85
C THR A 36 5.60 0.92 -17.15
N LEU A 37 5.07 0.49 -18.29
CA LEU A 37 5.50 0.95 -19.62
C LEU A 37 4.74 2.21 -20.08
N SER A 38 3.62 2.54 -19.42
CA SER A 38 2.82 3.75 -19.58
C SER A 38 2.41 4.31 -18.23
N LYS A 39 1.83 5.51 -18.20
CA LYS A 39 1.40 6.17 -16.95
C LYS A 39 0.51 5.24 -16.10
N ALA A 40 0.91 5.02 -14.84
CA ALA A 40 0.16 4.26 -13.86
C ALA A 40 -1.17 4.96 -13.49
N PRO A 41 -2.15 4.22 -12.93
CA PRO A 41 -3.37 4.82 -12.42
C PRO A 41 -3.08 5.85 -11.32
N ALA A 42 -3.98 6.81 -11.10
CA ALA A 42 -3.77 7.84 -10.08
C ALA A 42 -3.51 7.22 -8.70
N PHE A 43 -2.59 7.81 -7.94
CA PHE A 43 -2.07 7.32 -6.64
C PHE A 43 -1.12 6.11 -6.69
N TYR A 44 -0.83 5.57 -7.88
CA TYR A 44 0.13 4.47 -8.04
C TYR A 44 1.44 4.95 -8.68
N PRO A 45 2.59 4.40 -8.27
CA PRO A 45 3.89 4.77 -8.84
C PRO A 45 4.08 4.15 -10.22
N ASP A 46 4.76 4.87 -11.12
CA ASP A 46 5.21 4.29 -12.40
C ASP A 46 6.43 3.39 -12.21
N LEU A 47 7.20 3.57 -11.13
CA LEU A 47 8.44 2.83 -10.87
C LEU A 47 8.62 2.64 -9.35
N ILE A 48 9.06 1.45 -8.95
CA ILE A 48 9.32 1.08 -7.56
C ILE A 48 10.73 0.47 -7.46
N THR A 49 11.53 0.96 -6.50
CA THR A 49 12.84 0.36 -6.18
C THR A 49 12.64 -0.94 -5.38
N LYS A 50 13.38 -2.01 -5.74
CA LYS A 50 13.23 -3.35 -5.13
C LYS A 50 14.24 -3.64 -4.03
N ASN A 51 15.34 -2.90 -3.97
CA ASN A 51 16.40 -3.06 -2.96
C ASN A 51 17.09 -1.71 -2.69
N SER A 52 17.92 -1.66 -1.66
CA SER A 52 18.65 -0.46 -1.23
C SER A 52 19.93 -0.17 -2.03
N HIS A 53 20.26 -1.00 -3.04
CA HIS A 53 21.45 -0.84 -3.86
C HIS A 53 21.16 -0.18 -5.21
N VAL A 54 19.90 0.14 -5.48
CA VAL A 54 19.49 0.89 -6.67
C VAL A 54 20.21 2.23 -6.69
N THR A 55 20.79 2.57 -7.84
CA THR A 55 21.44 3.85 -8.11
C THR A 55 20.57 4.73 -9.02
N GLU A 56 20.86 6.03 -9.07
CA GLU A 56 20.21 6.94 -10.01
C GLU A 56 20.47 6.51 -11.48
N ASN A 57 21.60 5.89 -11.76
CA ASN A 57 21.92 5.36 -13.10
C ASN A 57 21.00 4.18 -13.48
N ASP A 58 20.69 3.30 -12.53
CA ASP A 58 19.71 2.22 -12.76
C ASP A 58 18.33 2.81 -13.10
N VAL A 59 17.92 3.85 -12.37
CA VAL A 59 16.64 4.55 -12.61
C VAL A 59 16.66 5.22 -13.99
N TRP A 60 17.71 5.97 -14.34
CA TRP A 60 17.86 6.57 -15.67
C TRP A 60 17.79 5.54 -16.80
N GLY A 61 18.52 4.44 -16.66
CA GLY A 61 18.55 3.36 -17.63
C GLY A 61 17.19 2.69 -17.80
N PHE A 62 16.44 2.50 -16.71
CA PHE A 62 15.10 1.91 -16.75
C PHE A 62 14.05 2.86 -17.35
N ILE A 63 14.15 4.15 -17.07
CA ILE A 63 13.27 5.18 -17.67
C ILE A 63 13.47 5.18 -19.19
N ASN A 64 14.71 5.13 -19.67
CA ASN A 64 15.07 5.06 -21.10
C ASN A 64 14.28 6.06 -21.97
N ASN A 65 14.35 7.35 -21.64
CA ASN A 65 13.64 8.46 -22.30
C ASN A 65 12.10 8.42 -22.26
N ARG A 66 11.48 7.47 -21.56
CA ARG A 66 10.03 7.46 -21.35
C ARG A 66 9.64 8.55 -20.34
N LYS A 67 8.41 9.04 -20.45
CA LYS A 67 7.84 9.93 -19.41
C LYS A 67 7.45 9.09 -18.19
N VAL A 68 8.07 9.40 -17.06
CA VAL A 68 7.74 8.83 -15.74
C VAL A 68 7.25 9.96 -14.85
N GLY A 69 6.09 9.74 -14.23
CA GLY A 69 5.39 10.70 -13.41
C GLY A 69 5.67 10.57 -11.93
N SER A 70 5.82 9.35 -11.44
CA SER A 70 6.12 9.10 -10.02
C SER A 70 7.01 7.87 -9.81
N ILE A 71 7.88 7.97 -8.82
CA ILE A 71 8.83 6.92 -8.44
C ILE A 71 8.68 6.70 -6.93
N LYS A 72 8.41 5.46 -6.53
CA LYS A 72 8.51 5.06 -5.12
C LYS A 72 9.93 4.54 -4.88
N ASP A 73 10.72 5.34 -4.16
CA ASP A 73 11.95 4.87 -3.58
C ASP A 73 11.66 4.18 -2.24
N SER A 74 11.56 2.86 -2.31
CA SER A 74 11.24 1.98 -1.20
C SER A 74 12.25 1.98 -0.05
N PHE A 75 13.45 2.56 -0.25
CA PHE A 75 14.52 2.55 0.76
C PHE A 75 15.01 3.95 1.13
N ALA A 76 14.46 5.00 0.50
CA ALA A 76 14.86 6.40 0.68
C ALA A 76 16.37 6.63 0.54
N THR A 77 17.00 6.00 -0.45
CA THR A 77 18.45 6.08 -0.71
C THR A 77 18.80 6.93 -1.93
N LEU A 78 17.82 7.30 -2.76
CA LEU A 78 18.05 8.01 -4.02
C LEU A 78 17.87 9.53 -3.88
N ASN A 79 18.64 10.29 -4.65
CA ASN A 79 18.36 11.72 -4.88
C ASN A 79 17.99 11.99 -6.35
N LEU A 80 16.69 12.02 -6.63
CA LEU A 80 16.15 12.18 -7.99
C LEU A 80 15.96 13.64 -8.40
N SER A 81 16.44 14.60 -7.61
CA SER A 81 16.25 16.03 -7.87
C SER A 81 16.89 16.47 -9.19
N ALA A 82 18.10 15.97 -9.49
CA ALA A 82 18.80 16.25 -10.74
C ALA A 82 18.09 15.65 -11.98
N MET A 83 17.21 14.66 -11.75
CA MET A 83 16.37 14.04 -12.78
C MET A 83 15.05 14.78 -13.00
N GLY A 84 14.87 15.95 -12.36
CA GLY A 84 13.65 16.74 -12.47
C GLY A 84 12.50 16.26 -11.60
N PHE A 85 12.77 15.43 -10.58
CA PHE A 85 11.78 15.02 -9.60
C PHE A 85 11.83 15.91 -8.34
N LYS A 86 10.78 15.84 -7.53
CA LYS A 86 10.74 16.35 -6.16
C LYS A 86 10.07 15.33 -5.26
N VAL A 87 10.43 15.30 -3.98
CA VAL A 87 9.73 14.48 -2.99
C VAL A 87 8.30 15.00 -2.86
N LEU A 88 7.33 14.12 -3.09
CA LEU A 88 5.91 14.34 -2.80
C LEU A 88 5.61 13.96 -1.35
N LEU A 89 6.16 12.83 -0.91
CA LEU A 89 5.85 12.24 0.39
C LEU A 89 7.06 11.52 0.96
N GLU A 90 7.28 11.70 2.25
CA GLU A 90 8.16 10.87 3.09
C GLU A 90 7.28 10.02 4.01
N ALA A 91 7.58 8.74 4.10
CA ALA A 91 6.79 7.78 4.87
C ALA A 91 7.70 6.72 5.49
N GLU A 92 7.11 5.84 6.31
CA GLU A 92 7.81 4.69 6.86
C GLU A 92 7.06 3.41 6.58
N TRP A 93 7.82 2.37 6.23
CA TRP A 93 7.30 1.01 6.25
C TRP A 93 7.01 0.58 7.69
N ILE A 94 5.88 -0.09 7.88
CA ILE A 94 5.41 -0.56 9.18
C ILE A 94 5.18 -2.07 9.16
N TYR A 95 5.31 -2.69 10.32
CA TYR A 95 5.19 -4.14 10.53
C TYR A 95 4.48 -4.46 11.84
N HIS A 96 3.62 -5.47 11.80
CA HIS A 96 2.97 -6.01 12.99
C HIS A 96 2.96 -7.55 12.93
N GLU A 97 3.28 -8.21 14.04
CA GLU A 97 3.07 -9.66 14.18
C GLU A 97 1.57 -9.95 14.30
N PRO A 98 1.02 -11.03 13.74
CA PRO A 98 -0.39 -11.34 13.97
C PRO A 98 -0.64 -11.55 15.48
N LEU A 99 -1.85 -11.25 15.93
CA LEU A 99 -2.28 -11.58 17.28
C LEU A 99 -2.43 -13.09 17.41
N SER A 100 -2.16 -13.60 18.60
CA SER A 100 -2.47 -15.01 18.91
C SER A 100 -3.98 -15.22 18.96
N GLU A 101 -4.44 -16.44 18.65
CA GLU A 101 -5.88 -16.79 18.69
C GLU A 101 -6.56 -16.48 20.04
N ARG A 102 -5.77 -16.43 21.14
CA ARG A 102 -6.27 -16.12 22.49
C ARG A 102 -6.53 -14.62 22.71
N GLU A 103 -5.95 -13.76 21.88
CA GLU A 103 -6.06 -12.30 21.97
C GLU A 103 -7.17 -11.75 21.04
N SER A 104 -7.64 -12.55 20.09
CA SER A 104 -8.73 -12.22 19.17
C SER A 104 -10.08 -12.70 19.72
N THR A 105 -10.72 -11.92 20.60
CA THR A 105 -11.88 -12.42 21.36
C THR A 105 -13.24 -11.84 20.98
N GLU A 106 -13.35 -10.87 20.07
CA GLU A 106 -14.66 -10.33 19.64
C GLU A 106 -14.71 -10.05 18.14
N PRO A 107 -15.79 -10.45 17.44
CA PRO A 107 -15.97 -10.14 16.03
C PRO A 107 -16.16 -8.63 15.85
N LEU A 108 -15.21 -8.01 15.17
CA LEU A 108 -15.35 -6.64 14.73
C LEU A 108 -16.33 -6.65 13.55
N GLN A 109 -17.28 -5.72 13.51
CA GLN A 109 -18.32 -5.64 12.46
C GLN A 109 -17.75 -5.12 11.12
N TRP A 110 -16.62 -5.67 10.67
CA TRP A 110 -16.07 -5.39 9.36
C TRP A 110 -16.85 -6.17 8.29
N GLN A 111 -17.30 -5.46 7.27
CA GLN A 111 -17.84 -6.03 6.06
C GLN A 111 -16.72 -6.22 5.04
N ILE A 112 -16.59 -7.43 4.52
CA ILE A 112 -15.78 -7.68 3.32
C ILE A 112 -16.63 -7.33 2.11
N ILE A 113 -16.15 -6.37 1.32
CA ILE A 113 -16.83 -5.91 0.11
C ILE A 113 -16.66 -6.94 -1.00
N ALA A 114 -17.77 -7.36 -1.59
CA ALA A 114 -17.79 -8.41 -2.62
C ALA A 114 -18.57 -7.99 -3.89
N ALA A 115 -19.41 -6.96 -3.82
CA ALA A 115 -20.15 -6.47 -4.97
C ALA A 115 -19.52 -5.21 -5.59
N GLU A 116 -19.64 -5.06 -6.92
CA GLU A 116 -19.11 -3.88 -7.64
C GLU A 116 -19.77 -2.57 -7.19
N THR A 117 -21.06 -2.62 -6.84
CA THR A 117 -21.83 -1.47 -6.33
C THR A 117 -21.34 -1.02 -4.96
N GLU A 118 -20.95 -1.96 -4.11
CA GLU A 118 -20.34 -1.68 -2.80
C GLU A 118 -18.94 -1.10 -2.96
N LEU A 119 -18.12 -1.66 -3.86
CA LEU A 119 -16.80 -1.11 -4.16
C LEU A 119 -16.88 0.31 -4.72
N SER A 120 -17.90 0.60 -5.54
CA SER A 120 -18.13 1.95 -6.07
C SER A 120 -18.36 2.95 -4.94
N LYS A 121 -19.12 2.58 -3.90
CA LYS A 121 -19.29 3.40 -2.69
C LYS A 121 -17.99 3.53 -1.90
N TRP A 122 -17.30 2.41 -1.68
CA TRP A 122 -16.02 2.36 -0.96
C TRP A 122 -14.98 3.30 -1.58
N THR A 123 -14.82 3.24 -2.91
CA THR A 123 -13.84 4.06 -3.63
C THR A 123 -14.22 5.53 -3.68
N ALA A 124 -15.53 5.86 -3.65
CA ALA A 124 -15.99 7.23 -3.51
C ALA A 124 -15.66 7.81 -2.12
N LEU A 125 -15.85 7.02 -1.05
CA LEU A 125 -15.50 7.42 0.32
C LEU A 125 -13.99 7.63 0.48
N GLN A 126 -13.18 6.76 -0.12
CA GLN A 126 -11.72 6.82 -0.02
C GLN A 126 -11.08 7.84 -0.98
N GLY A 127 -11.79 8.23 -2.05
CA GLY A 127 -11.28 9.17 -3.06
C GLY A 127 -10.50 8.52 -4.22
N SER A 128 -10.71 7.23 -4.50
CA SER A 128 -9.99 6.44 -5.51
C SER A 128 -10.88 5.87 -6.63
N THR A 129 -12.06 6.46 -6.87
CA THR A 129 -13.09 5.97 -7.82
C THR A 129 -12.54 5.58 -9.19
N ASN A 130 -11.50 6.27 -9.69
CA ASN A 130 -10.95 6.00 -11.02
C ASN A 130 -9.80 4.99 -11.03
N SER A 131 -9.16 4.71 -9.89
CA SER A 131 -7.95 3.88 -9.80
C SER A 131 -8.23 2.43 -9.44
N LEU A 132 -9.25 2.17 -8.60
CA LEU A 132 -9.57 0.82 -8.12
C LEU A 132 -10.75 0.24 -8.89
N LYS A 133 -10.49 -0.76 -9.75
CA LYS A 133 -11.49 -1.36 -10.63
C LYS A 133 -12.18 -2.57 -9.99
N PRO A 134 -13.45 -2.86 -10.31
CA PRO A 134 -14.17 -4.01 -9.79
C PRO A 134 -13.53 -5.38 -10.03
N SER A 135 -12.70 -5.52 -11.07
CA SER A 135 -11.94 -6.75 -11.33
C SER A 135 -10.97 -7.13 -10.20
N LEU A 136 -10.61 -6.20 -9.31
CA LEU A 136 -9.85 -6.50 -8.09
C LEU A 136 -10.62 -7.44 -7.15
N LEU A 137 -11.96 -7.38 -7.11
CA LEU A 137 -12.79 -8.25 -6.27
C LEU A 137 -12.71 -9.73 -6.68
N LYS A 138 -12.26 -10.01 -7.91
CA LYS A 138 -12.10 -11.38 -8.42
C LYS A 138 -10.78 -12.02 -7.98
N ARG A 139 -9.87 -11.26 -7.37
CA ARG A 139 -8.58 -11.76 -6.90
C ARG A 139 -8.71 -12.23 -5.44
N PRO A 140 -8.52 -13.53 -5.15
CA PRO A 140 -8.67 -14.05 -3.79
C PRO A 140 -7.65 -13.45 -2.80
N GLU A 141 -6.54 -12.92 -3.30
CA GLU A 141 -5.51 -12.27 -2.51
C GLU A 141 -5.93 -10.90 -1.97
N ILE A 142 -6.95 -10.27 -2.55
CA ILE A 142 -7.33 -8.89 -2.27
C ILE A 142 -8.67 -8.89 -1.54
N LYS A 143 -8.74 -8.21 -0.40
CA LYS A 143 -9.98 -8.00 0.36
C LYS A 143 -10.13 -6.52 0.68
N PHE A 144 -11.31 -6.00 0.43
CA PHE A 144 -11.70 -4.64 0.79
C PHE A 144 -12.57 -4.70 2.04
N PHE A 145 -12.24 -3.89 3.03
CA PHE A 145 -12.95 -3.85 4.30
C PHE A 145 -13.63 -2.51 4.49
N LEU A 146 -14.86 -2.56 4.99
CA LEU A 146 -15.65 -1.39 5.37
C LEU A 146 -16.30 -1.65 6.72
N ARG A 147 -16.35 -0.65 7.58
CA ARG A 147 -17.08 -0.69 8.84
C ARG A 147 -17.85 0.60 9.02
N GLU A 148 -19.18 0.47 9.05
CA GLU A 148 -20.06 1.58 9.39
C GLU A 148 -20.26 1.64 10.90
N LYS A 149 -20.00 2.80 11.50
CA LYS A 149 -20.26 3.13 12.91
C LYS A 149 -21.31 4.23 12.98
N LYS A 150 -21.92 4.43 14.15
CA LYS A 150 -22.87 5.54 14.38
C LYS A 150 -22.30 6.91 14.01
N GLU A 151 -20.99 7.10 14.19
CA GLU A 151 -20.30 8.39 14.09
C GLU A 151 -19.37 8.49 12.87
N GLY A 152 -19.32 7.48 12.01
CA GLY A 152 -18.38 7.47 10.90
C GLY A 152 -18.30 6.17 10.13
N ILE A 153 -17.47 6.18 9.09
CA ILE A 153 -17.18 5.02 8.25
C ILE A 153 -15.67 4.84 8.16
N GLU A 154 -15.22 3.62 8.38
CA GLU A 154 -13.81 3.23 8.28
C GLU A 154 -13.63 2.20 7.17
N GLY A 155 -12.46 2.19 6.55
CA GLY A 155 -12.14 1.19 5.54
C GLY A 155 -10.65 1.05 5.31
N PHE A 156 -10.27 -0.10 4.78
CA PHE A 156 -8.90 -0.41 4.38
C PHE A 156 -8.90 -1.54 3.34
N ILE A 157 -7.75 -1.80 2.74
CA ILE A 157 -7.51 -2.90 1.83
C ILE A 157 -6.47 -3.83 2.46
N ALA A 158 -6.72 -5.14 2.36
CA ALA A 158 -5.73 -6.16 2.62
C ALA A 158 -5.32 -6.86 1.32
N ASN A 159 -4.01 -7.05 1.10
CA ASN A 159 -3.51 -7.83 -0.02
C ASN A 159 -2.47 -8.88 0.43
N ALA A 160 -2.79 -10.16 0.23
CA ALA A 160 -1.89 -11.27 0.54
C ALA A 160 -0.80 -11.42 -0.54
N GLY A 161 0.45 -11.56 -0.12
CA GLY A 161 1.57 -11.75 -1.05
C GLY A 161 2.93 -11.67 -0.36
N ALA A 162 3.95 -12.33 -0.93
CA ALA A 162 5.30 -12.39 -0.38
C ALA A 162 5.40 -12.93 1.07
N GLY A 163 4.40 -13.71 1.51
CA GLY A 163 4.33 -14.27 2.87
C GLY A 163 4.01 -13.24 3.95
N VAL A 164 3.31 -12.16 3.58
CA VAL A 164 2.76 -11.11 4.48
C VAL A 164 1.40 -10.65 3.95
N ILE A 165 0.62 -9.97 4.79
CA ILE A 165 -0.59 -9.23 4.39
C ILE A 165 -0.26 -7.75 4.35
N GLY A 166 -0.36 -7.14 3.17
CA GLY A 166 -0.28 -5.70 3.01
C GLY A 166 -1.56 -5.03 3.47
N VAL A 167 -1.42 -3.97 4.26
CA VAL A 167 -2.50 -3.07 4.68
C VAL A 167 -2.27 -1.74 3.98
N SER A 168 -3.27 -1.30 3.21
CA SER A 168 -3.19 -0.06 2.46
C SER A 168 -4.54 0.65 2.37
N ASN A 169 -4.50 1.90 1.91
CA ASN A 169 -5.69 2.72 1.68
C ASN A 169 -6.60 2.80 2.92
N VAL A 170 -5.99 2.88 4.10
CA VAL A 170 -6.71 3.05 5.37
C VAL A 170 -7.35 4.43 5.38
N PHE A 171 -8.63 4.51 5.72
CA PHE A 171 -9.33 5.77 5.88
C PHE A 171 -10.41 5.68 6.96
N SER A 172 -10.77 6.85 7.46
CA SER A 172 -11.93 7.08 8.31
C SER A 172 -12.61 8.38 7.89
N SER A 173 -13.93 8.38 7.85
CA SER A 173 -14.74 9.59 7.73
C SER A 173 -15.59 9.76 8.99
N GLY A 174 -15.75 10.99 9.46
CA GLY A 174 -16.41 11.29 10.73
C GLY A 174 -15.44 11.31 11.92
N VAL A 175 -15.92 10.95 13.11
CA VAL A 175 -15.07 10.89 14.31
C VAL A 175 -14.17 9.66 14.22
N THR A 176 -12.87 9.89 14.13
CA THR A 176 -11.87 8.81 14.09
C THR A 176 -11.93 8.02 15.39
N SER A 177 -12.01 6.70 15.29
CA SER A 177 -11.84 5.85 16.46
C SER A 177 -10.36 5.73 16.77
N ASP A 178 -9.97 6.00 18.02
CA ASP A 178 -8.59 5.82 18.51
C ASP A 178 -8.04 4.39 18.31
N ASN A 179 -8.92 3.43 18.02
CA ASN A 179 -8.61 2.00 17.92
C ASN A 179 -8.54 1.47 16.48
N LEU A 180 -8.65 2.30 15.43
CA LEU A 180 -8.72 1.83 14.04
C LEU A 180 -7.60 0.84 13.69
N TRP A 181 -6.34 1.22 13.94
CA TRP A 181 -5.18 0.37 13.63
C TRP A 181 -5.13 -0.92 14.48
N THR A 182 -5.53 -0.85 15.75
CA THR A 182 -5.65 -2.03 16.62
C THR A 182 -6.73 -2.99 16.11
N ASP A 183 -7.84 -2.45 15.61
CA ASP A 183 -8.96 -3.21 15.09
C ASP A 183 -8.64 -3.85 13.73
N ILE A 184 -7.86 -3.19 12.88
CA ILE A 184 -7.35 -3.78 11.64
C ILE A 184 -6.50 -5.02 11.96
N VAL A 185 -5.61 -4.92 12.95
CA VAL A 185 -4.75 -6.05 13.37
C VAL A 185 -5.61 -7.22 13.85
N LYS A 186 -6.59 -6.98 14.71
CA LYS A 186 -7.50 -8.02 15.21
C LYS A 186 -8.25 -8.72 14.08
N GLU A 187 -8.84 -7.95 13.18
CA GLU A 187 -9.59 -8.49 12.04
C GLU A 187 -8.71 -9.36 11.14
N LEU A 188 -7.53 -8.85 10.79
CA LEU A 188 -6.62 -9.58 9.90
C LEU A 188 -5.97 -10.79 10.56
N SER A 189 -5.78 -10.79 11.88
CA SER A 189 -5.26 -11.96 12.60
C SER A 189 -6.26 -13.12 12.61
N VAL A 190 -7.56 -12.83 12.55
CA VAL A 190 -8.62 -13.85 12.42
C VAL A 190 -8.70 -14.38 10.99
N ILE A 191 -8.64 -13.49 9.99
CA ILE A 191 -8.80 -13.86 8.57
C ILE A 191 -7.54 -14.53 8.00
N PHE A 192 -6.36 -14.09 8.46
CA PHE A 192 -5.07 -14.57 8.01
C PHE A 192 -4.20 -14.98 9.22
N PRO A 193 -4.53 -16.09 9.89
CA PRO A 193 -3.77 -16.57 11.04
C PRO A 193 -2.29 -16.72 10.73
N ASP A 194 -1.46 -16.44 11.74
CA ASP A 194 0.01 -16.60 11.70
C ASP A 194 0.73 -15.86 10.56
N THR A 195 0.06 -14.92 9.89
CA THR A 195 0.64 -14.16 8.77
C THR A 195 0.96 -12.73 9.20
N PRO A 196 2.24 -12.28 9.13
CA PRO A 196 2.60 -10.93 9.52
C PRO A 196 1.97 -9.87 8.62
N LEU A 197 1.70 -8.71 9.22
CA LEU A 197 1.09 -7.56 8.58
C LEU A 197 2.15 -6.52 8.23
N VAL A 198 2.02 -5.91 7.07
CA VAL A 198 2.92 -4.85 6.59
C VAL A 198 2.12 -3.71 5.99
N GLY A 199 2.69 -2.51 5.97
CA GLY A 199 2.11 -1.35 5.31
C GLY A 199 3.14 -0.23 5.23
N TYR A 200 2.70 0.96 4.85
CA TYR A 200 3.47 2.16 5.11
C TYR A 200 2.53 3.31 5.41
N GLU A 201 2.97 4.21 6.27
CA GLU A 201 2.20 5.40 6.62
C GLU A 201 3.10 6.61 6.84
N HIS A 202 2.47 7.78 6.93
CA HIS A 202 3.13 9.04 7.24
C HIS A 202 2.29 9.85 8.23
N SER A 203 2.92 10.87 8.83
CA SER A 203 2.23 11.87 9.67
C SER A 203 1.37 11.22 10.76
N GLU A 204 0.14 11.70 10.99
CA GLU A 204 -0.72 11.20 12.08
C GLU A 204 -1.06 9.72 11.95
N ALA A 205 -1.33 9.21 10.75
CA ALA A 205 -1.63 7.80 10.54
C ALA A 205 -0.46 6.90 10.96
N LEU A 206 0.79 7.33 10.73
CA LEU A 206 1.98 6.63 11.22
C LEU A 206 2.06 6.65 12.75
N HIS A 207 1.71 7.76 13.39
CA HIS A 207 1.67 7.86 14.85
C HIS A 207 0.59 6.94 15.44
N GLU A 208 -0.60 6.89 14.84
CA GLU A 208 -1.69 5.99 15.23
C GLU A 208 -1.30 4.51 15.09
N ALA A 209 -0.73 4.12 13.94
CA ALA A 209 -0.25 2.76 13.73
C ALA A 209 0.80 2.36 14.79
N ARG A 210 1.75 3.24 15.09
CA ARG A 210 2.77 3.00 16.11
C ARG A 210 2.17 2.88 17.52
N ARG A 211 1.17 3.70 17.87
CA ARG A 211 0.42 3.55 19.14
C ARG A 211 -0.31 2.21 19.23
N ALA A 212 -0.77 1.68 18.10
CA ALA A 212 -1.40 0.37 17.99
C ALA A 212 -0.39 -0.81 17.94
N GLY A 213 0.90 -0.58 18.16
CA GLY A 213 1.92 -1.64 18.25
C GLY A 213 2.67 -1.92 16.95
N TRP A 214 2.41 -1.18 15.87
CA TRP A 214 3.16 -1.34 14.63
C TRP A 214 4.59 -0.82 14.78
N SER A 215 5.55 -1.67 14.41
CA SER A 215 6.98 -1.36 14.43
C SER A 215 7.44 -0.80 13.08
N SER A 216 8.45 0.08 13.08
CA SER A 216 9.03 0.60 11.84
C SER A 216 10.03 -0.38 11.22
N LEU A 217 9.99 -0.48 9.89
CA LEU A 217 10.94 -1.24 9.08
C LEU A 217 11.95 -0.36 8.34
N GLY A 218 11.75 0.96 8.33
CA GLY A 218 12.62 1.94 7.66
C GLY A 218 11.87 2.93 6.78
N PRO A 219 12.54 4.01 6.35
CA PRO A 219 11.94 5.07 5.55
C PRO A 219 11.69 4.67 4.10
N LEU A 220 10.76 5.37 3.45
CA LEU A 220 10.57 5.39 2.01
C LEU A 220 10.22 6.80 1.54
N GLN A 221 10.44 7.07 0.26
CA GLN A 221 10.08 8.34 -0.37
C GLN A 221 9.29 8.12 -1.65
N ILE A 222 8.28 8.95 -1.87
CA ILE A 222 7.58 9.05 -3.15
C ILE A 222 8.04 10.32 -3.83
N TRP A 223 8.61 10.16 -5.01
CA TRP A 223 9.07 11.23 -5.88
C TRP A 223 8.05 11.45 -7.00
N VAL A 224 7.82 12.72 -7.37
CA VAL A 224 7.00 13.08 -8.52
C VAL A 224 7.75 14.00 -9.46
N SER A 225 7.51 13.83 -10.76
CA SER A 225 8.08 14.69 -11.79
C SER A 225 7.59 16.12 -11.59
N ARG A 226 8.51 17.09 -11.72
CA ARG A 226 8.17 18.53 -11.70
C ARG A 226 7.44 18.99 -12.96
N ASN A 227 7.47 18.17 -14.02
CA ASN A 227 7.06 18.55 -15.36
C ASN A 227 5.74 17.87 -15.80
N LEU A 228 4.92 17.43 -14.85
CA LEU A 228 3.59 16.87 -15.09
C LEU A 228 2.47 17.85 -14.75
#